data_AF-A0A4V1LFF9-F1
#
_entry.id   AF-A0A4V1LFF9-F1
#
_cell.length_a   1.000
_cell.length_b   1.000
_cell.length_c   1.000
_cell.angle_alpha   90.00
_cell.angle_beta   90.00
_cell.angle_gamma   90.00
#
_symmetry.space_group_name_H-M   'P 1'
#
loop_
_entity.id
_entity.type
_entity.pdbx_description
1 polymer ?
#
loop_
_entity_poly.entity_id
_entity_poly.type
_entity_poly.pdbx_seq_one_letter_code
_entity_poly.pdbx_strand_id
1 'polypeptide(L)'
;MKSIRQLSFLEFFGYLALILGLIIEGYALISQPGSLVGADNMFGGAVVLALAVAFLHDRSLLLRLIIIGLSTLGFGVFAYAYTRTWTWTTVVALAVLAFLVFFFGLSTDVRRNHSEWPHF
;
A
#
# COMPACT_ATOMS: atom_id res chain seq x y z
N MET A 1 -2.79 10.25 -34.25
CA MET A 1 -1.81 10.50 -33.17
C MET A 1 -2.48 10.13 -31.85
N LYS A 2 -2.00 9.11 -31.14
CA LYS A 2 -2.53 8.72 -29.82
C LYS A 2 -2.28 9.89 -28.87
N SER A 3 -3.36 10.48 -28.35
CA SER A 3 -3.31 11.48 -27.27
C SER A 3 -2.51 10.88 -26.11
N ILE A 4 -1.30 11.40 -25.87
CA ILE A 4 -0.53 11.08 -24.68
C ILE A 4 -1.29 11.78 -23.55
N ARG A 5 -2.15 11.01 -22.87
CA ARG A 5 -2.86 11.47 -21.67
C ARG A 5 -1.78 11.92 -20.69
N GLN A 6 -1.63 13.22 -20.49
CA GLN A 6 -0.68 13.78 -19.54
C GLN A 6 -1.06 13.25 -18.17
N LEU A 7 -0.21 12.37 -17.62
CA LEU A 7 -0.31 11.93 -16.24
C LEU A 7 -0.11 13.15 -15.36
N SER A 8 -0.99 13.35 -14.39
CA SER A 8 -0.75 14.38 -13.38
C SER A 8 0.53 14.03 -12.61
N PHE A 9 1.24 15.03 -12.09
CA PHE A 9 2.42 14.81 -11.26
C PHE A 9 2.15 13.82 -10.11
N LEU A 10 0.95 13.91 -9.52
CA LEU A 10 0.48 12.99 -8.48
C LEU A 10 0.38 11.54 -8.97
N GLU A 11 -0.20 11.32 -10.15
CA GLU A 11 -0.31 9.97 -10.74
C GLU A 11 1.07 9.41 -11.08
N PHE A 12 1.96 10.22 -11.65
CA PHE A 12 3.34 9.79 -11.93
C PHE A 12 4.05 9.35 -10.64
N PHE A 13 3.95 10.15 -9.58
CA PHE A 13 4.54 9.81 -8.29
C PHE A 13 3.91 8.54 -7.70
N GLY A 14 2.60 8.36 -7.85
CA GLY A 14 1.90 7.13 -7.44
C GLY A 14 2.39 5.89 -8.18
N TYR A 15 2.59 5.97 -9.49
CA TYR A 15 3.17 4.86 -10.27
C TYR A 15 4.62 4.58 -9.90
N LEU A 16 5.42 5.63 -9.68
CA LEU A 16 6.79 5.48 -9.23
C LEU A 16 6.84 4.77 -7.87
N ALA A 17 6.02 5.18 -6.91
CA ALA A 17 5.89 4.54 -5.61
C ALA A 17 5.44 3.08 -5.76
N LEU A 18 4.45 2.79 -6.62
CA LEU A 18 4.00 1.42 -6.86
C LEU A 18 5.13 0.53 -7.39
N ILE A 19 5.87 1.00 -8.39
CA ILE A 19 6.98 0.26 -8.98
C ILE A 19 8.09 0.05 -7.95
N LEU A 20 8.46 1.09 -7.21
CA LEU A 20 9.49 1.00 -6.17
C LEU A 20 9.09 0.03 -5.06
N GLY A 21 7.85 0.11 -4.57
CA GLY A 21 7.34 -0.80 -3.53
C GLY A 21 7.39 -2.26 -3.99
N LEU A 22 6.95 -2.55 -5.21
CA LEU A 22 7.02 -3.89 -5.79
C LEU A 22 8.47 -4.38 -5.98
N ILE A 23 9.38 -3.50 -6.41
CA ILE A 23 10.80 -3.86 -6.56
C ILE A 23 11.42 -4.16 -5.20
N ILE A 24 11.14 -3.36 -4.17
CA ILE A 24 11.70 -3.55 -2.83
C ILE A 24 11.18 -4.87 -2.24
N GLU A 25 9.88 -5.12 -2.30
CA GLU A 25 9.30 -6.38 -1.81
C GLU A 25 9.83 -7.58 -2.61
N GLY A 26 9.84 -7.50 -3.94
CA GLY A 26 10.36 -8.56 -4.79
C GLY A 26 11.85 -8.84 -4.55
N TYR A 27 12.65 -7.79 -4.40
CA TYR A 27 14.07 -7.90 -4.07
C TYR A 27 14.29 -8.56 -2.71
N ALA A 28 13.53 -8.15 -1.68
CA ALA A 28 13.62 -8.72 -0.35
C ALA A 28 13.27 -10.22 -0.34
N LEU A 29 12.24 -10.62 -1.08
CA LEU A 29 11.83 -12.02 -1.22
C LEU A 29 12.89 -12.90 -1.88
N ILE A 30 13.58 -12.38 -2.91
CA ILE A 30 14.55 -13.16 -3.69
C ILE A 30 15.93 -13.17 -3.02
N SER A 31 16.39 -12.01 -2.53
CA SER A 31 17.78 -11.84 -2.07
C SER A 31 18.00 -12.26 -0.62
N GLN A 32 16.99 -12.10 0.24
CA GLN A 32 17.15 -12.23 1.69
C GLN A 32 15.96 -12.95 2.37
N PRO A 33 15.48 -14.09 1.82
CA PRO A 33 14.27 -14.76 2.30
C PRO A 33 14.41 -15.20 3.76
N GLY A 34 13.42 -14.85 4.58
CA GLY A 34 13.33 -15.29 5.98
C GLY A 34 14.39 -14.69 6.91
N SER A 35 15.21 -13.75 6.42
CA SER A 35 16.13 -12.97 7.26
C SER A 35 15.44 -11.75 7.85
N LEU A 36 15.95 -11.25 8.98
CA LEU A 36 15.44 -10.01 9.60
C LEU A 36 15.63 -8.80 8.68
N VAL A 37 16.77 -8.73 7.97
CA VAL A 37 17.05 -7.63 7.02
C VAL A 37 16.06 -7.66 5.84
N GLY A 38 15.75 -8.85 5.33
CA GLY A 38 14.72 -9.02 4.30
C GLY A 38 13.33 -8.63 4.81
N ALA A 39 13.01 -8.93 6.07
CA ALA A 39 11.76 -8.55 6.70
C ALA A 39 11.61 -7.02 6.87
N ASP A 40 12.67 -6.33 7.28
CA ASP A 40 12.68 -4.86 7.35
C ASP A 40 12.49 -4.23 5.96
N ASN A 41 13.12 -4.80 4.93
CA ASN A 41 12.94 -4.38 3.55
C ASN A 41 11.50 -4.64 3.06
N MET A 42 10.89 -5.78 3.41
CA MET A 42 9.47 -6.05 3.10
C MET A 42 8.55 -5.02 3.74
N PHE A 43 8.81 -4.64 4.99
CA PHE A 43 8.06 -3.58 5.67
C PHE A 43 8.20 -2.24 4.95
N GLY A 44 9.43 -1.86 4.57
CA GLY A 44 9.69 -0.64 3.80
C GLY A 44 8.93 -0.62 2.47
N GLY A 45 8.98 -1.74 1.72
CA GLY A 45 8.22 -1.92 0.49
C GLY A 45 6.71 -1.79 0.70
N ALA A 46 6.17 -2.41 1.75
CA ALA A 46 4.76 -2.35 2.10
C ALA A 46 4.28 -0.93 2.41
N VAL A 47 5.08 -0.13 3.13
CA VAL A 47 4.78 1.29 3.40
C VAL A 47 4.77 2.11 2.11
N VAL A 48 5.74 1.87 1.22
CA VAL A 48 5.80 2.53 -0.09
C VAL A 48 4.59 2.16 -0.96
N LEU A 49 4.14 0.90 -0.93
CA LEU A 49 2.91 0.47 -1.61
C LEU A 49 1.66 1.12 -1.02
N ALA A 50 1.58 1.27 0.31
CA ALA A 50 0.48 1.99 0.94
C ALA A 50 0.45 3.47 0.49
N LEU A 51 1.61 4.13 0.38
CA LEU A 51 1.69 5.48 -0.18
C LEU A 51 1.24 5.50 -1.65
N ALA A 52 1.62 4.50 -2.44
CA ALA A 52 1.17 4.41 -3.83
C ALA A 52 -0.37 4.38 -3.94
N VAL A 53 -1.07 3.69 -3.03
CA VAL A 53 -2.55 3.70 -2.96
C VAL A 53 -3.10 5.11 -2.70
N ALA A 54 -2.44 5.88 -1.83
CA ALA A 54 -2.84 7.26 -1.53
C ALA A 54 -2.77 8.15 -2.79
N PHE A 55 -1.73 7.98 -3.60
CA PHE A 55 -1.51 8.79 -4.81
C PHE A 55 -2.29 8.29 -6.03
N LEU A 56 -2.51 6.97 -6.16
CA LEU A 56 -3.28 6.34 -7.24
C LEU A 56 -4.80 6.32 -6.98
N HIS A 57 -5.30 7.35 -6.28
CA HIS A 57 -6.68 7.42 -5.80
C HIS A 57 -7.72 7.21 -6.92
N ASP A 58 -7.55 7.77 -8.12
CA ASP A 58 -8.62 7.75 -9.15
C ASP A 58 -8.78 6.39 -9.89
N ARG A 59 -8.20 5.31 -9.35
CA ARG A 59 -8.19 3.97 -9.96
C ARG A 59 -9.26 3.05 -9.38
N SER A 60 -9.54 1.98 -10.12
CA SER A 60 -10.56 1.00 -9.79
C SER A 60 -10.36 0.44 -8.38
N LEU A 61 -11.48 0.21 -7.68
CA LEU A 61 -11.50 -0.37 -6.34
C LEU A 61 -10.71 -1.69 -6.27
N LEU A 62 -10.77 -2.50 -7.33
CA LEU A 62 -10.03 -3.74 -7.47
C LEU A 62 -8.50 -3.53 -7.44
N LEU A 63 -7.97 -2.54 -8.16
CA LEU A 63 -6.53 -2.25 -8.13
C LEU A 63 -6.08 -1.79 -6.74
N ARG A 64 -6.86 -0.93 -6.08
CA ARG A 64 -6.57 -0.50 -4.70
C ARG A 64 -6.53 -1.69 -3.74
N LEU A 65 -7.52 -2.59 -3.81
CA LEU A 65 -7.54 -3.79 -2.96
C LEU A 65 -6.35 -4.70 -3.20
N ILE A 66 -5.92 -4.87 -4.46
CA ILE A 66 -4.71 -5.65 -4.78
C ILE A 66 -3.48 -5.03 -4.09
N ILE A 67 -3.27 -3.72 -4.24
CA ILE A 67 -2.09 -3.04 -3.68
C ILE A 67 -2.13 -3.06 -2.15
N ILE A 68 -3.30 -2.85 -1.54
CA ILE A 68 -3.49 -2.98 -0.09
C ILE A 68 -3.18 -4.41 0.37
N GLY A 69 -3.62 -5.42 -0.38
CA GLY A 69 -3.32 -6.83 -0.10
C GLY A 69 -1.83 -7.12 -0.14
N LEU A 70 -1.12 -6.65 -1.18
CA LEU A 70 0.34 -6.76 -1.29
C LEU A 70 1.05 -6.08 -0.11
N SER A 71 0.69 -4.83 0.19
CA SER A 71 1.22 -4.11 1.36
C SER A 71 1.00 -4.90 2.65
N THR A 72 -0.22 -5.42 2.87
CA THR A 72 -0.55 -6.23 4.04
C THR A 72 0.31 -7.49 4.13
N LEU A 73 0.62 -8.14 2.99
CA LEU A 73 1.52 -9.29 2.96
C LEU A 73 2.94 -8.91 3.40
N GLY A 74 3.48 -7.78 2.95
CA GLY A 74 4.78 -7.29 3.40
C GLY A 74 4.83 -7.04 4.92
N PHE A 75 3.78 -6.43 5.49
CA PHE A 75 3.63 -6.32 6.95
C PHE A 75 3.51 -7.67 7.66
N GLY A 76 2.82 -8.63 7.05
CA GLY A 76 2.70 -9.99 7.58
C GLY A 76 4.04 -10.71 7.63
N VAL A 77 4.84 -10.63 6.56
CA VAL A 77 6.19 -11.22 6.54
C VAL A 77 7.08 -10.59 7.60
N PHE A 78 7.02 -9.25 7.74
CA PHE A 78 7.70 -8.55 8.82
C PHE A 78 7.30 -9.06 10.21
N ALA A 79 6.00 -9.09 10.50
CA ALA A 79 5.50 -9.56 11.80
C ALA A 79 5.91 -11.01 12.08
N TYR A 80 5.89 -11.89 11.07
CA TYR A 80 6.31 -13.28 11.22
C TYR A 80 7.81 -13.41 11.49
N ALA A 81 8.66 -12.64 10.82
CA ALA A 81 10.10 -12.72 11.01
C ALA A 81 10.52 -12.38 12.45
N TYR A 82 9.85 -11.40 13.07
CA TYR A 82 10.14 -10.96 14.43
C TYR A 82 9.48 -11.80 15.53
N THR A 83 8.24 -12.25 15.31
CA THR A 83 7.51 -13.02 16.34
C THR A 83 7.72 -14.53 16.22
N ARG A 84 8.02 -15.04 15.02
CA ARG A 84 8.03 -16.47 14.65
C ARG A 84 6.75 -17.22 15.05
N THR A 85 5.63 -16.51 15.22
CA THR A 85 4.34 -17.07 15.62
C THR A 85 3.26 -16.64 14.67
N TRP A 86 2.59 -17.62 14.05
CA TRP A 86 1.51 -17.39 13.09
C TRP A 86 0.33 -16.62 13.68
N THR A 87 0.00 -16.82 14.96
CA THR A 87 -1.10 -16.13 15.64
C THR A 87 -0.90 -14.61 15.64
N TRP A 88 0.26 -14.13 16.09
CA TRP A 88 0.55 -12.70 16.11
C TRP A 88 0.70 -12.11 14.71
N THR A 89 1.27 -12.86 13.76
CA THR A 89 1.33 -12.45 12.36
C THR A 89 -0.06 -12.19 11.79
N THR A 90 -1.01 -13.10 11.99
CA THR A 90 -2.38 -12.93 11.48
C THR A 90 -3.08 -11.76 12.15
N VAL A 91 -2.92 -11.58 13.46
CA VAL A 91 -3.50 -10.44 14.20
C VAL A 91 -2.97 -9.11 13.65
N VAL A 92 -1.66 -8.98 13.45
CA VAL A 92 -1.05 -7.76 12.90
C VAL A 92 -1.47 -7.54 11.46
N ALA A 93 -1.47 -8.58 10.62
CA ALA A 93 -1.90 -8.47 9.23
C ALA A 93 -3.36 -8.01 9.12
N LEU A 94 -4.26 -8.56 9.92
CA LEU A 94 -5.67 -8.13 9.96
C LEU A 94 -5.82 -6.71 10.48
N ALA A 95 -5.06 -6.32 11.51
CA ALA A 95 -5.09 -4.96 12.04
C ALA A 95 -4.61 -3.94 10.99
N VAL A 96 -3.52 -4.24 10.27
CA VAL A 96 -3.00 -3.39 9.18
C VAL A 96 -3.99 -3.33 8.03
N LEU A 97 -4.56 -4.47 7.62
CA LEU A 97 -5.56 -4.51 6.54
C LEU A 97 -6.77 -3.63 6.89
N ALA A 98 -7.32 -3.79 8.08
CA ALA A 98 -8.45 -3.00 8.56
C ALA A 98 -8.09 -1.52 8.63
N PHE A 99 -6.89 -1.19 9.13
CA PHE A 99 -6.39 0.18 9.19
C PHE A 99 -6.27 0.82 7.81
N LEU A 100 -5.66 0.14 6.83
CA LEU A 100 -5.50 0.67 5.48
C LEU A 100 -6.85 0.83 4.77
N VAL A 101 -7.74 -0.16 4.89
CA VAL A 101 -9.09 -0.08 4.30
C VAL A 101 -9.87 1.09 4.90
N PHE A 102 -9.84 1.24 6.23
CA PHE A 102 -10.52 2.33 6.92
C PHE A 102 -9.94 3.69 6.56
N PHE A 103 -8.61 3.84 6.61
CA PHE A 103 -7.92 5.10 6.32
C PHE A 103 -8.18 5.57 4.88
N PHE A 104 -8.09 4.66 3.90
CA PHE A 104 -8.36 5.02 2.51
C PHE A 104 -9.85 5.16 2.21
N GLY A 105 -10.71 4.42 2.91
CA GLY A 105 -12.17 4.63 2.89
C GLY A 105 -12.53 6.04 3.35
N LEU A 106 -12.03 6.45 4.52
CA LEU A 106 -12.20 7.80 5.09
C LEU A 106 -11.71 8.90 4.15
N SER A 107 -10.55 8.72 3.52
CA SER A 107 -10.04 9.72 2.55
C SER A 107 -10.97 9.91 1.35
N THR A 108 -11.72 8.88 0.99
CA THR A 108 -12.67 8.90 -0.13
C THR A 108 -13.98 9.56 0.31
N ASP A 109 -14.45 9.29 1.52
CA ASP A 109 -15.68 9.85 2.07
C ASP A 109 -15.55 11.35 2.41
N VAL A 110 -14.44 11.77 3.03
CA VAL A 110 -14.17 13.19 3.32
C VAL A 110 -14.18 14.04 2.04
N ARG A 111 -13.64 13.50 0.95
CA ARG A 111 -13.55 14.23 -0.33
C ARG A 111 -14.88 14.26 -1.09
N ARG A 112 -15.72 13.24 -0.94
CA ARG A 112 -17.11 13.27 -1.43
C ARG A 112 -17.96 14.29 -0.66
N ASN A 113 -17.80 14.35 0.65
CA ASN A 113 -18.58 15.28 1.47
C ASN A 113 -18.11 16.73 1.29
N HIS A 114 -16.88 16.98 0.82
CA HIS A 114 -16.39 18.34 0.51
C HIS A 114 -17.26 19.13 -0.49
N SER A 115 -18.06 18.49 -1.35
CA SER A 115 -19.01 19.19 -2.23
C SER A 115 -20.31 19.59 -1.54
N GLU A 116 -20.57 19.09 -0.34
CA GLU A 116 -21.74 19.44 0.48
C GLU A 116 -21.37 20.34 1.67
N TRP A 117 -20.10 20.75 1.77
CA TRP A 117 -19.71 21.66 2.83
C TRP A 117 -20.38 23.01 2.60
N PRO A 118 -21.05 23.57 3.62
CA PRO A 118 -21.66 24.87 3.49
C PRO A 118 -20.56 25.88 3.13
N HIS A 119 -20.65 26.41 1.92
CA HIS A 119 -19.86 27.55 1.48
C HIS A 119 -20.29 28.74 2.36
N PHE A 120 -19.54 29.01 3.42
CA PHE A 120 -19.61 30.25 4.18
C PHE A 120 -18.67 31.29 3.57
#